data_AF-A0A6J4Y545-F1
#
_entry.id   AF-A0A6J4Y545-F1
#
_cell.length_a   1.000
_cell.length_b   1.000
_cell.length_c   1.000
_cell.angle_alpha   90.00
_cell.angle_beta   90.00
_cell.angle_gamma   90.00
#
_symmetry.space_group_name_H-M   'P 1'
#
loop_
_entity.id
_entity.type
_entity.pdbx_description
1 polymer ?
#
loop_
_entity_poly.entity_id
_entity_poly.type
_entity_poly.pdbx_seq_one_letter_code
_entity_poly.pdbx_strand_id
1 'polypeptide(L)'
;MEIKKFKRKFSITRSNEFARKKLATHALNVGLLCGHGCLYCSTPAMMRTQKKVFKDIKGTSFKAFQAGIAVVDPTTPQRIAPAARRLQPSDTVMFCTYTDGWSPEAQKFDLGRRCLRQILTTAGCRVRILTKNAAVKGDFDVMQQFADRVELSLSLTAPPSKDRIMRVLEPNASSVEDRIEALQTAKRRKIPLFGILCPCLPGIADTSADFGELLDVMLSLEPTAIWTEPVNPRGPGLKNCAEQLKRHGFCHEAGQINAVRKRETYQKYVDRFIKTATSAARHRNCLDLLKILVYENGRNFKGDDQAVVWLK
;
A
#
# COMPACT_ATOMS: atom_id res chain seq x y z
N MET A 1 -17.30 7.16 11.32
CA MET A 1 -17.08 6.73 9.92
C MET A 1 -18.32 6.03 9.41
N GLU A 2 -18.86 6.46 8.27
CA GLU A 2 -20.03 5.84 7.64
C GLU A 2 -19.60 4.66 6.75
N ILE A 3 -20.35 3.55 6.77
CA ILE A 3 -20.04 2.34 6.00
C ILE A 3 -21.18 2.09 5.00
N LYS A 4 -20.86 2.12 3.70
CA LYS A 4 -21.76 1.69 2.63
C LYS A 4 -21.39 0.31 2.13
N LYS A 5 -22.40 -0.54 1.94
CA LYS A 5 -22.23 -1.88 1.37
C LYS A 5 -22.42 -1.81 -0.14
N PHE A 6 -21.55 -2.46 -0.89
CA PHE A 6 -21.64 -2.55 -2.34
C PHE A 6 -21.14 -3.90 -2.82
N LYS A 7 -21.95 -4.64 -3.56
CA LYS A 7 -21.55 -5.93 -4.14
C LYS A 7 -20.73 -5.71 -5.41
N ARG A 8 -19.44 -6.06 -5.38
CA ARG A 8 -18.55 -5.97 -6.53
C ARG A 8 -18.87 -7.06 -7.55
N LYS A 9 -18.59 -6.80 -8.83
CA LYS A 9 -18.74 -7.81 -9.89
C LYS A 9 -17.74 -8.96 -9.75
N PHE A 10 -16.50 -8.65 -9.39
CA PHE A 10 -15.40 -9.63 -9.29
C PHE A 10 -14.76 -9.63 -7.90
N SER A 11 -14.30 -10.79 -7.45
CA SER A 11 -13.52 -10.97 -6.23
C SER A 11 -12.02 -10.85 -6.54
N ILE A 12 -11.53 -11.72 -7.43
CA ILE A 12 -10.15 -11.77 -7.94
C ILE A 12 -10.13 -11.35 -9.41
N THR A 13 -9.17 -10.51 -9.79
CA THR A 13 -8.98 -10.04 -11.17
C THR A 13 -7.51 -10.10 -11.57
N ARG A 14 -7.22 -10.51 -12.81
CA ARG A 14 -5.86 -10.38 -13.39
C ARG A 14 -5.45 -8.91 -13.40
N SER A 15 -4.19 -8.62 -13.09
CA SER A 15 -3.67 -7.26 -13.10
C SER A 15 -2.34 -7.14 -13.82
N ASN A 16 -2.39 -6.59 -15.04
CA ASN A 16 -1.19 -6.27 -15.81
C ASN A 16 -0.34 -5.21 -15.10
N GLU A 17 -0.95 -4.30 -14.33
CA GLU A 17 -0.23 -3.28 -13.57
C GLU A 17 0.63 -3.91 -12.45
N PHE A 18 0.08 -4.81 -11.65
CA PHE A 18 0.87 -5.49 -10.60
C PHE A 18 1.90 -6.44 -11.19
N ALA A 19 1.63 -7.02 -12.37
CA ALA A 19 2.59 -7.86 -13.07
C ALA A 19 3.81 -7.04 -13.51
N ARG A 20 3.59 -5.84 -14.08
CA ARG A 20 4.67 -4.89 -14.43
C ARG A 20 5.48 -4.46 -13.20
N LYS A 21 4.82 -4.29 -12.05
CA LYS A 21 5.49 -3.97 -10.77
C LYS A 21 6.28 -5.14 -10.17
N LYS A 22 6.24 -6.32 -10.80
CA LYS A 22 6.79 -7.59 -10.26
C LYS A 22 6.21 -7.96 -8.88
N LEU A 23 5.03 -7.44 -8.55
CA LEU A 23 4.38 -7.64 -7.25
C LEU A 23 3.43 -8.83 -7.27
N ALA A 24 2.59 -8.95 -8.31
CA ALA A 24 1.60 -10.01 -8.40
C ALA A 24 1.00 -10.12 -9.80
N THR A 25 0.40 -11.27 -10.11
CA THR A 25 -0.34 -11.52 -11.36
C THR A 25 -1.81 -11.12 -11.27
N HIS A 26 -2.36 -11.15 -10.06
CA HIS A 26 -3.78 -10.97 -9.77
C HIS A 26 -3.96 -10.08 -8.54
N ALA A 27 -5.16 -9.52 -8.38
CA ALA A 27 -5.54 -8.65 -7.28
C ALA A 27 -6.84 -9.13 -6.62
N LEU A 28 -6.88 -9.10 -5.29
CA LEU A 28 -8.06 -9.32 -4.46
C LEU A 28 -8.32 -8.08 -3.61
N ASN A 29 -9.57 -7.63 -3.56
CA ASN A 29 -9.98 -6.45 -2.78
C ASN A 29 -11.35 -6.67 -2.16
N VAL A 30 -11.61 -6.03 -1.03
CA VAL A 30 -12.83 -6.23 -0.24
C VAL A 30 -13.86 -5.10 -0.40
N GLY A 31 -13.61 -4.12 -1.27
CA GLY A 31 -14.50 -2.97 -1.42
C GLY A 31 -14.14 -2.08 -2.60
N LEU A 32 -14.45 -0.79 -2.46
CA LEU A 32 -14.10 0.30 -3.38
C LEU A 32 -13.40 1.47 -2.68
N LEU A 33 -13.70 1.74 -1.41
CA LEU A 33 -13.01 2.72 -0.57
C LEU A 33 -12.80 2.14 0.82
N CYS A 34 -11.60 2.30 1.39
CA CYS A 34 -11.32 1.85 2.75
C CYS A 34 -11.36 2.99 3.77
N GLY A 35 -11.66 2.63 5.01
CA GLY A 35 -11.82 3.54 6.14
C GLY A 35 -10.55 4.10 6.76
N HIS A 36 -9.37 3.66 6.29
CA HIS A 36 -8.10 4.24 6.73
C HIS A 36 -8.05 5.76 6.54
N GLY A 37 -8.70 6.27 5.49
CA GLY A 37 -8.80 7.71 5.26
C GLY A 37 -7.46 8.40 4.96
N CYS A 38 -6.46 7.65 4.48
CA CYS A 38 -5.13 8.20 4.20
C CYS A 38 -5.24 9.38 3.22
N LEU A 39 -4.70 10.54 3.60
CA LEU A 39 -4.93 11.78 2.85
C LEU A 39 -4.30 11.78 1.46
N TYR A 40 -3.22 11.02 1.26
CA TYR A 40 -2.53 10.85 -0.02
C TYR A 40 -3.14 9.73 -0.89
N CYS A 41 -4.23 9.08 -0.47
CA CYS A 41 -4.77 7.90 -1.13
C CYS A 41 -5.14 8.14 -2.59
N SER A 42 -4.64 7.29 -3.49
CA SER A 42 -4.90 7.37 -4.93
C SER A 42 -6.17 6.61 -5.35
N THR A 43 -6.73 5.76 -4.48
CA THR A 43 -7.92 4.94 -4.78
C THR A 43 -9.12 5.75 -5.26
N PRO A 44 -9.47 6.91 -4.67
CA PRO A 44 -10.60 7.72 -5.18
C PRO A 44 -10.45 8.10 -6.66
N ALA A 45 -9.22 8.35 -7.14
CA ALA A 45 -8.96 8.63 -8.55
C ALA A 45 -9.17 7.40 -9.44
N MET A 46 -8.78 6.21 -8.97
CA MET A 46 -8.98 4.95 -9.70
C MET A 46 -10.46 4.56 -9.78
N MET A 47 -11.26 4.95 -8.78
CA MET A 47 -12.70 4.65 -8.72
C MET A 47 -13.58 5.61 -9.53
N ARG A 48 -13.00 6.58 -10.26
CA ARG A 48 -13.75 7.55 -11.08
C ARG A 48 -14.64 6.91 -12.15
N THR A 49 -14.33 5.69 -12.59
CA THR A 49 -15.13 4.94 -13.56
C THR A 49 -16.34 4.23 -12.94
N GLN A 50 -16.40 4.10 -11.62
CA GLN A 50 -17.51 3.51 -10.87
C GLN A 50 -18.62 4.54 -10.56
N LYS A 51 -18.90 5.45 -11.52
CA LYS A 51 -19.75 6.64 -11.31
C LYS A 51 -21.14 6.30 -10.75
N LYS A 52 -21.75 5.21 -11.22
CA LYS A 52 -23.10 4.81 -10.81
C LYS A 52 -23.18 4.60 -9.29
N VAL A 53 -22.21 3.89 -8.72
CA VAL A 53 -22.15 3.60 -7.27
C VAL A 53 -22.02 4.89 -6.47
N PHE A 54 -21.13 5.78 -6.90
CA PHE A 54 -20.86 7.00 -6.14
C PHE A 54 -21.91 8.08 -6.30
N LYS A 55 -22.72 8.06 -7.38
CA LYS A 55 -23.86 8.97 -7.55
C LYS A 55 -24.83 8.85 -6.37
N ASP A 56 -25.14 7.62 -5.97
CA ASP A 56 -26.10 7.32 -4.89
C ASP A 56 -25.49 7.47 -3.48
N ILE A 57 -24.15 7.49 -3.37
CA ILE A 57 -23.46 7.64 -2.09
C ILE A 57 -23.19 9.12 -1.77
N LYS A 58 -22.49 9.83 -2.65
CA LYS A 58 -22.08 11.24 -2.43
C LYS A 58 -21.70 11.99 -3.72
N GLY A 59 -22.31 11.62 -4.85
CA GLY A 59 -21.97 12.13 -6.18
C GLY A 59 -20.69 11.55 -6.79
N THR A 60 -19.56 11.57 -6.07
CA THR A 60 -18.25 11.10 -6.58
C THR A 60 -17.44 10.34 -5.53
N SER A 61 -16.50 9.51 -5.97
CA SER A 61 -15.56 8.81 -5.09
C SER A 61 -14.74 9.76 -4.21
N PHE A 62 -14.32 10.92 -4.73
CA PHE A 62 -13.60 11.94 -3.94
C PHE A 62 -14.48 12.54 -2.83
N LYS A 63 -15.72 12.91 -3.15
CA LYS A 63 -16.66 13.46 -2.16
C LYS A 63 -17.01 12.43 -1.08
N ALA A 64 -17.22 11.17 -1.47
CA ALA A 64 -17.47 10.09 -0.53
C ALA A 64 -16.26 9.84 0.38
N PHE A 65 -15.05 9.78 -0.19
CA PHE A 65 -13.81 9.60 0.58
C PHE A 65 -13.56 10.75 1.55
N GLN A 66 -13.73 12.00 1.11
CA GLN A 66 -13.57 13.19 1.96
C GLN A 66 -14.59 13.25 3.10
N ALA A 67 -15.80 12.71 2.88
CA ALA A 67 -16.82 12.58 3.91
C ALA A 67 -16.56 11.42 4.90
N GLY A 68 -15.44 10.70 4.76
CA GLY A 68 -15.13 9.55 5.62
C GLY A 68 -16.08 8.37 5.38
N ILE A 69 -16.55 8.18 4.15
CA ILE A 69 -17.38 7.03 3.77
C ILE A 69 -16.49 5.90 3.27
N ALA A 70 -16.55 4.75 3.94
CA ALA A 70 -15.97 3.52 3.45
C ALA A 70 -17.00 2.75 2.61
N VAL A 71 -16.56 2.11 1.53
CA VAL A 71 -17.42 1.35 0.62
C VAL A 71 -16.88 -0.08 0.53
N VAL A 72 -17.59 -1.01 1.17
CA VAL A 72 -17.13 -2.39 1.41
C VAL A 72 -18.09 -3.40 0.76
N ASP A 73 -17.57 -4.55 0.38
CA ASP A 73 -18.33 -5.70 -0.12
C ASP A 73 -18.24 -6.88 0.86
N PRO A 74 -19.19 -6.99 1.81
CA PRO A 74 -19.23 -8.10 2.76
C PRO A 74 -19.44 -9.48 2.12
N THR A 75 -19.82 -9.51 0.84
CA THR A 75 -20.08 -10.73 0.07
C THR A 75 -18.87 -11.21 -0.75
N THR A 76 -17.72 -10.53 -0.61
CA THR A 76 -16.48 -10.90 -1.31
C THR A 76 -16.05 -12.34 -1.00
N PRO A 77 -16.00 -12.80 0.28
CA PRO A 77 -15.55 -14.15 0.61
C PRO A 77 -16.30 -15.25 -0.13
N GLN A 78 -17.63 -15.14 -0.26
CA GLN A 78 -18.50 -16.13 -0.89
C GLN A 78 -18.24 -16.30 -2.39
N ARG A 79 -17.50 -15.37 -3.01
CA ARG A 79 -17.23 -15.36 -4.46
C ARG A 79 -15.76 -15.57 -4.78
N ILE A 80 -14.90 -15.80 -3.78
CA ILE A 80 -13.48 -16.09 -4.01
C ILE A 80 -13.31 -17.47 -4.62
N ALA A 81 -13.98 -18.51 -4.08
CA ALA A 81 -13.75 -19.88 -4.52
C ALA A 81 -13.87 -20.10 -6.04
N PRO A 82 -14.96 -19.65 -6.72
CA PRO A 82 -15.08 -19.82 -8.17
C PRO A 82 -13.97 -19.14 -8.98
N ALA A 83 -13.49 -17.98 -8.53
CA ALA A 83 -12.41 -17.26 -9.20
C ALA A 83 -11.04 -17.89 -8.88
N ALA A 84 -10.83 -18.34 -7.64
CA ALA A 84 -9.60 -18.94 -7.17
C ALA A 84 -9.29 -20.28 -7.86
N ARG A 85 -10.31 -21.09 -8.17
CA ARG A 85 -10.16 -22.36 -8.92
C ARG A 85 -9.51 -22.22 -10.30
N ARG A 86 -9.45 -21.02 -10.85
CA ARG A 86 -8.81 -20.73 -12.16
C ARG A 86 -7.35 -20.34 -12.03
N LEU A 87 -6.86 -20.10 -10.81
CA LEU A 87 -5.49 -19.71 -10.55
C LEU A 87 -4.57 -20.92 -10.62
N GLN A 88 -3.37 -20.70 -11.14
CA GLN A 88 -2.30 -21.67 -11.19
C GLN A 88 -1.38 -21.54 -9.97
N PRO A 89 -0.62 -22.59 -9.59
CA PRO A 89 0.40 -22.48 -8.54
C PRO A 89 1.45 -21.39 -8.79
N SER A 90 1.75 -21.09 -10.06
CA SER A 90 2.64 -20.00 -10.47
C SER A 90 2.05 -18.60 -10.29
N ASP A 91 0.73 -18.49 -10.11
CA ASP A 91 0.09 -17.19 -9.90
C ASP A 91 0.40 -16.66 -8.49
N THR A 92 0.56 -15.34 -8.41
CA THR A 92 0.59 -14.60 -7.15
C THR A 92 -0.59 -13.64 -7.11
N VAL A 93 -1.38 -13.71 -6.04
CA VAL A 93 -2.49 -12.79 -5.77
C VAL A 93 -2.06 -11.75 -4.75
N MET A 94 -2.10 -10.48 -5.13
CA MET A 94 -1.95 -9.37 -4.18
C MET A 94 -3.29 -9.10 -3.52
N PHE A 95 -3.38 -9.33 -2.23
CA PHE A 95 -4.51 -8.96 -1.42
C PHE A 95 -4.32 -7.52 -0.92
N CYS A 96 -5.37 -6.71 -1.08
CA CYS A 96 -5.46 -5.30 -0.66
C CYS A 96 -4.72 -4.31 -1.56
N THR A 97 -4.99 -4.36 -2.86
CA THR A 97 -4.35 -3.46 -3.84
C THR A 97 -4.88 -2.03 -3.84
N TYR A 98 -6.13 -1.82 -3.42
CA TYR A 98 -6.74 -0.48 -3.35
C TYR A 98 -7.71 -0.28 -2.17
N THR A 99 -8.19 -1.36 -1.55
CA THR A 99 -8.86 -1.35 -0.24
C THR A 99 -8.19 -2.34 0.69
N ASP A 100 -8.18 -2.08 1.98
CA ASP A 100 -7.58 -2.93 2.98
C ASP A 100 -8.57 -3.97 3.56
N GLY A 101 -8.13 -5.22 3.74
CA GLY A 101 -8.90 -6.30 4.35
C GLY A 101 -9.03 -6.19 5.86
N TRP A 102 -8.16 -5.38 6.48
CA TRP A 102 -8.07 -5.13 7.92
C TRP A 102 -8.31 -3.65 8.25
N SER A 103 -8.88 -2.85 7.36
CA SER A 103 -9.37 -1.51 7.72
C SER A 103 -10.53 -1.58 8.72
N PRO A 104 -10.82 -0.51 9.48
CA PRO A 104 -11.81 -0.54 10.57
C PRO A 104 -13.20 -1.04 10.16
N GLU A 105 -13.66 -0.73 8.94
CA GLU A 105 -14.93 -1.23 8.40
C GLU A 105 -14.87 -2.69 7.97
N ALA A 106 -13.72 -3.15 7.46
CA ALA A 106 -13.53 -4.51 6.96
C ALA A 106 -13.47 -5.52 8.12
N GLN A 107 -12.87 -5.11 9.25
CA GLN A 107 -12.84 -5.88 10.49
C GLN A 107 -14.25 -6.21 11.01
N LYS A 108 -15.24 -5.31 10.84
CA LYS A 108 -16.64 -5.56 11.25
C LYS A 108 -17.30 -6.75 10.55
N PHE A 109 -16.75 -7.19 9.42
CA PHE A 109 -17.26 -8.34 8.65
C PHE A 109 -16.22 -9.46 8.52
N ASP A 110 -15.11 -9.36 9.26
CA ASP A 110 -13.99 -10.30 9.26
C ASP A 110 -13.44 -10.58 7.85
N LEU A 111 -13.35 -9.52 7.01
CA LEU A 111 -13.08 -9.73 5.58
C LEU A 111 -11.67 -10.18 5.30
N GLY A 112 -10.66 -9.67 6.02
CA GLY A 112 -9.27 -10.12 5.92
C GLY A 112 -9.18 -11.63 6.10
N ARG A 113 -9.55 -12.13 7.29
CA ARG A 113 -9.55 -13.56 7.63
C ARG A 113 -10.37 -14.41 6.68
N ARG A 114 -11.64 -14.05 6.43
CA ARG A 114 -12.55 -14.85 5.61
C ARG A 114 -12.08 -14.94 4.16
N CYS A 115 -11.57 -13.84 3.60
CA CYS A 115 -11.01 -13.85 2.26
C CYS A 115 -9.73 -14.69 2.19
N LEU A 116 -8.84 -14.51 3.17
CA LEU A 116 -7.57 -15.22 3.26
C LEU A 116 -7.77 -16.73 3.38
N ARG A 117 -8.63 -17.18 4.29
CA ARG A 117 -9.00 -18.60 4.42
C ARG A 117 -9.56 -19.13 3.10
N GLN A 118 -10.50 -18.41 2.48
CA GLN A 118 -11.15 -18.90 1.26
C GLN A 118 -10.18 -19.08 0.10
N ILE A 119 -9.25 -18.14 -0.12
CA ILE A 119 -8.29 -18.25 -1.23
C ILE A 119 -7.28 -19.37 -0.96
N LEU A 120 -6.75 -19.46 0.26
CA LEU A 120 -5.71 -20.44 0.61
C LEU A 120 -6.23 -21.88 0.61
N THR A 121 -7.49 -22.10 1.00
CA THR A 121 -8.09 -23.44 0.97
C THR A 121 -8.60 -23.84 -0.41
N THR A 122 -8.79 -22.90 -1.34
CA THR A 122 -9.35 -23.19 -2.67
C THR A 122 -8.29 -23.34 -3.77
N ALA A 123 -7.16 -22.63 -3.68
CA ALA A 123 -6.15 -22.59 -4.74
C ALA A 123 -4.74 -22.77 -4.19
N GLY A 124 -3.86 -23.37 -5.00
CA GLY A 124 -2.43 -23.55 -4.71
C GLY A 124 -1.55 -22.35 -5.05
N CYS A 125 -2.14 -21.21 -5.44
CA CYS A 125 -1.39 -19.99 -5.75
C CYS A 125 -0.72 -19.37 -4.51
N ARG A 126 0.22 -18.45 -4.75
CA ARG A 126 0.81 -17.59 -3.71
C ARG A 126 -0.11 -16.40 -3.40
N VAL A 127 -0.13 -15.95 -2.15
CA VAL A 127 -0.89 -14.79 -1.69
C VAL A 127 0.06 -13.81 -1.00
N ARG A 128 0.19 -12.62 -1.57
CA ARG A 128 0.88 -11.49 -0.94
C ARG A 128 -0.15 -10.60 -0.26
N ILE A 129 0.07 -10.29 1.00
CA ILE A 129 -0.83 -9.47 1.81
C ILE A 129 -0.14 -8.14 2.08
N LEU A 130 -0.82 -7.05 1.75
CA LEU A 130 -0.39 -5.71 2.13
C LEU A 130 -1.46 -5.04 2.98
N THR A 131 -1.11 -4.60 4.19
CA THR A 131 -2.04 -3.82 5.01
C THR A 131 -1.36 -2.62 5.65
N LYS A 132 -2.17 -1.70 6.19
CA LYS A 132 -1.72 -0.64 7.10
C LYS A 132 -2.21 -0.83 8.53
N ASN A 133 -2.80 -2.00 8.84
CA ASN A 133 -3.42 -2.25 10.13
C ASN A 133 -2.80 -3.46 10.83
N ALA A 134 -2.33 -3.25 12.06
CA ALA A 134 -1.73 -4.27 12.92
C ALA A 134 -2.75 -5.32 13.39
N ALA A 135 -4.06 -5.11 13.18
CA ALA A 135 -5.11 -6.10 13.42
C ALA A 135 -4.88 -7.42 12.67
N VAL A 136 -4.09 -7.41 11.58
CA VAL A 136 -3.65 -8.62 10.87
C VAL A 136 -2.94 -9.64 11.76
N LYS A 137 -2.39 -9.23 12.92
CA LYS A 137 -1.86 -10.13 13.95
C LYS A 137 -2.83 -11.24 14.35
N GLY A 138 -4.15 -10.95 14.33
CA GLY A 138 -5.21 -11.91 14.66
C GLY A 138 -5.34 -13.06 13.66
N ASP A 139 -4.74 -12.95 12.47
CA ASP A 139 -4.84 -13.94 11.40
C ASP A 139 -3.53 -14.68 11.14
N PHE A 140 -2.53 -14.51 12.00
CA PHE A 140 -1.26 -15.22 11.89
C PHE A 140 -1.43 -16.75 12.02
N ASP A 141 -2.44 -17.22 12.75
CA ASP A 141 -2.79 -18.66 12.80
C ASP A 141 -3.12 -19.21 11.40
N VAL A 142 -3.85 -18.43 10.59
CA VAL A 142 -4.18 -18.81 9.21
C VAL A 142 -2.94 -18.76 8.33
N MET A 143 -2.12 -17.71 8.45
CA MET A 143 -0.92 -17.55 7.62
C MET A 143 0.10 -18.66 7.88
N GLN A 144 0.28 -19.08 9.13
CA GLN A 144 1.22 -20.14 9.50
C GLN A 144 0.85 -21.50 8.90
N GLN A 145 -0.45 -21.80 8.74
CA GLN A 145 -0.92 -23.03 8.09
C GLN A 145 -0.53 -23.12 6.61
N PHE A 146 -0.21 -21.98 5.98
CA PHE A 146 0.09 -21.87 4.55
C PHE A 146 1.33 -21.01 4.30
N ALA A 147 2.32 -21.09 5.20
CA ALA A 147 3.51 -20.22 5.19
C ALA A 147 4.34 -20.36 3.90
N ASP A 148 4.27 -21.51 3.22
CA ASP A 148 4.91 -21.77 1.92
C ASP A 148 4.31 -20.93 0.77
N ARG A 149 3.07 -20.44 0.94
CA ARG A 149 2.30 -19.71 -0.07
C ARG A 149 1.87 -18.31 0.36
N VAL A 150 2.17 -17.88 1.57
CA VAL A 150 1.80 -16.55 2.08
C VAL A 150 3.04 -15.69 2.31
N GLU A 151 2.97 -14.44 1.87
CA GLU A 151 3.93 -13.40 2.24
C GLU A 151 3.15 -12.19 2.80
N LEU A 152 3.60 -11.65 3.92
CA LEU A 152 2.98 -10.50 4.58
C LEU A 152 3.86 -9.25 4.50
N SER A 153 3.22 -8.11 4.30
CA SER A 153 3.83 -6.80 4.51
C SER A 153 2.84 -5.84 5.17
N LEU A 154 3.39 -4.95 5.98
CA LEU A 154 2.69 -3.77 6.47
C LEU A 154 3.40 -2.55 5.89
N SER A 155 2.63 -1.69 5.22
CA SER A 155 3.18 -0.55 4.49
C SER A 155 3.78 0.48 5.45
N LEU A 156 5.07 0.77 5.32
CA LEU A 156 5.76 1.83 6.07
C LEU A 156 5.93 3.06 5.16
N THR A 157 5.10 4.08 5.39
CA THR A 157 5.10 5.31 4.58
C THR A 157 6.22 6.28 5.02
N ALA A 158 6.73 6.12 6.25
CA ALA A 158 7.78 6.92 6.86
C ALA A 158 8.55 6.11 7.90
N PRO A 159 9.78 6.52 8.28
CA PRO A 159 10.52 5.90 9.36
C PRO A 159 9.83 6.08 10.72
N PRO A 160 10.17 5.26 11.74
CA PRO A 160 9.62 5.37 13.09
C PRO A 160 9.77 6.78 13.68
N SER A 161 10.90 7.44 13.41
CA SER A 161 11.19 8.81 13.85
C SER A 161 10.18 9.86 13.36
N LYS A 162 9.34 9.53 12.37
CA LYS A 162 8.32 10.39 11.76
C LYS A 162 6.88 9.94 12.06
N ASP A 163 6.66 9.02 13.00
CA ASP A 163 5.33 8.46 13.28
C ASP A 163 4.29 9.52 13.65
N ARG A 164 4.69 10.58 14.38
CA ARG A 164 3.79 11.70 14.72
C ARG A 164 3.19 12.40 13.50
N ILE A 165 3.98 12.54 12.43
CA ILE A 165 3.51 13.11 11.15
C ILE A 165 2.54 12.14 10.49
N MET A 166 2.84 10.84 10.54
CA MET A 166 2.02 9.81 9.92
C MET A 166 0.64 9.66 10.55
N ARG A 167 0.51 9.84 11.87
CA ARG A 167 -0.80 9.86 12.56
C ARG A 167 -1.74 10.95 12.01
N VAL A 168 -1.20 12.07 11.54
CA VAL A 168 -1.99 13.13 10.87
C VAL A 168 -2.44 12.70 9.47
N LEU A 169 -1.55 12.03 8.72
CA LEU A 169 -1.81 11.67 7.32
C LEU A 169 -2.62 10.37 7.15
N GLU A 170 -2.59 9.49 8.15
CA GLU A 170 -3.17 8.14 8.13
C GLU A 170 -4.04 7.91 9.38
N PRO A 171 -5.11 8.72 9.58
CA PRO A 171 -5.75 8.89 10.89
C PRO A 171 -6.38 7.62 11.49
N ASN A 172 -6.77 6.65 10.65
CA ASN A 172 -7.42 5.42 11.11
C ASN A 172 -6.61 4.15 10.81
N ALA A 173 -5.34 4.29 10.39
CA ALA A 173 -4.43 3.16 10.24
C ALA A 173 -3.63 2.97 11.53
N SER A 174 -3.00 1.80 11.73
CA SER A 174 -2.10 1.60 12.88
C SER A 174 -0.87 2.49 12.77
N SER A 175 -0.25 2.86 13.89
CA SER A 175 0.99 3.65 13.85
C SER A 175 2.11 2.91 13.11
N VAL A 176 3.14 3.63 12.66
CA VAL A 176 4.35 3.03 12.08
C VAL A 176 4.98 2.05 13.07
N GLU A 177 5.02 2.40 14.35
CA GLU A 177 5.53 1.55 15.43
C GLU A 177 4.72 0.24 15.56
N ASP A 178 3.39 0.32 15.62
CA ASP A 178 2.52 -0.86 15.68
C ASP A 178 2.70 -1.78 14.46
N ARG A 179 2.93 -1.20 13.27
CA ARG A 179 3.16 -1.96 12.04
C ARG A 179 4.48 -2.72 12.11
N ILE A 180 5.53 -2.09 12.63
CA ILE A 180 6.84 -2.72 12.82
C ILE A 180 6.75 -3.83 13.86
N GLU A 181 6.07 -3.60 14.98
CA GLU A 181 5.84 -4.62 16.01
C GLU A 181 5.07 -5.84 15.44
N ALA A 182 4.06 -5.60 14.61
CA ALA A 182 3.33 -6.65 13.92
C ALA A 182 4.22 -7.45 12.96
N LEU A 183 5.09 -6.78 12.20
CA LEU A 183 6.05 -7.44 11.31
C LEU A 183 7.08 -8.26 12.09
N GLN A 184 7.63 -7.73 13.18
CA GLN A 184 8.55 -8.45 14.07
C GLN A 184 7.87 -9.68 14.67
N THR A 185 6.60 -9.56 15.05
CA THR A 185 5.79 -10.69 15.55
C THR A 185 5.56 -11.74 14.47
N ALA A 186 5.29 -11.33 13.23
CA ALA A 186 5.14 -12.23 12.09
C ALA A 186 6.46 -12.98 11.80
N LYS A 187 7.60 -12.30 11.84
CA LYS A 187 8.94 -12.91 11.71
C LYS A 187 9.18 -13.98 12.79
N ARG A 188 8.90 -13.68 14.06
CA ARG A 188 9.03 -14.67 15.17
C ARG A 188 8.14 -15.90 14.94
N ARG A 189 7.01 -15.74 14.25
CA ARG A 189 6.09 -16.83 13.87
C ARG A 189 6.46 -17.52 12.55
N LYS A 190 7.60 -17.17 11.95
CA LYS A 190 8.09 -17.72 10.68
C LYS A 190 7.15 -17.49 9.50
N ILE A 191 6.39 -16.39 9.51
CA ILE A 191 5.60 -15.95 8.36
C ILE A 191 6.53 -15.19 7.40
N PRO A 192 6.66 -15.59 6.12
CA PRO A 192 7.50 -14.87 5.17
C PRO A 192 7.07 -13.43 4.98
N LEU A 193 8.05 -12.54 4.88
CA LEU A 193 7.83 -11.09 4.79
C LEU A 193 8.37 -10.51 3.49
N PHE A 194 7.76 -9.42 3.05
CA PHE A 194 8.31 -8.52 2.04
C PHE A 194 8.17 -7.07 2.51
N GLY A 195 8.97 -6.17 1.95
CA GLY A 195 8.97 -4.75 2.30
C GLY A 195 8.14 -3.91 1.35
N ILE A 196 7.30 -3.02 1.90
CA ILE A 196 6.61 -1.96 1.16
C ILE A 196 6.86 -0.63 1.87
N LEU A 197 7.71 0.20 1.26
CA LEU A 197 8.04 1.55 1.68
C LEU A 197 7.28 2.57 0.82
N CYS A 198 5.94 2.58 0.96
CA CYS A 198 5.06 3.30 0.01
C CYS A 198 3.85 4.01 0.67
N PRO A 199 3.42 5.16 0.11
CA PRO A 199 4.23 6.03 -0.73
C PRO A 199 5.26 6.79 0.11
N CYS A 200 6.48 6.97 -0.39
CA CYS A 200 7.38 7.92 0.22
C CYS A 200 6.92 9.35 -0.08
N LEU A 201 6.88 10.20 0.95
CA LEU A 201 6.40 11.59 0.85
C LEU A 201 7.58 12.57 0.98
N PRO A 202 7.62 13.66 0.20
CA PRO A 202 8.70 14.64 0.28
C PRO A 202 8.70 15.38 1.62
N GLY A 203 9.88 15.56 2.21
CA GLY A 203 10.08 16.12 3.55
C GLY A 203 9.79 15.15 4.70
N ILE A 204 9.38 13.92 4.42
CA ILE A 204 8.98 12.92 5.43
C ILE A 204 9.76 11.62 5.26
N ALA A 205 9.88 11.13 4.04
CA ALA A 205 10.53 9.86 3.72
C ALA A 205 11.28 9.98 2.38
N ASP A 206 12.17 10.97 2.27
CA ASP A 206 12.88 11.27 1.02
C ASP A 206 14.35 11.68 1.18
N THR A 207 14.90 11.62 2.40
CA THR A 207 16.33 11.83 2.67
C THR A 207 17.07 10.51 2.85
N SER A 208 18.41 10.54 2.76
CA SER A 208 19.25 9.36 2.98
C SER A 208 19.12 8.79 4.40
N ALA A 209 18.87 9.65 5.39
CA ALA A 209 18.64 9.23 6.77
C ALA A 209 17.30 8.49 6.89
N ASP A 210 16.22 9.05 6.33
CA ASP A 210 14.89 8.42 6.36
C ASP A 210 14.91 7.04 5.68
N PHE A 211 15.53 6.96 4.50
CA PHE A 211 15.71 5.69 3.79
C PHE A 211 16.58 4.73 4.56
N GLY A 212 17.60 5.25 5.26
CA GLY A 212 18.46 4.43 6.08
C GLY A 212 17.71 3.73 7.19
N GLU A 213 16.95 4.49 7.98
CA GLU A 213 16.10 3.93 9.05
C GLU A 213 15.08 2.91 8.51
N LEU A 214 14.40 3.24 7.40
CA LEU A 214 13.42 2.34 6.78
C LEU A 214 14.05 1.03 6.29
N LEU A 215 15.22 1.11 5.66
CA LEU A 215 15.93 -0.08 5.19
C LEU A 215 16.49 -0.89 6.35
N ASP A 216 16.99 -0.27 7.42
CA ASP A 216 17.48 -0.98 8.61
C ASP A 216 16.35 -1.79 9.27
N VAL A 217 15.16 -1.17 9.41
CA VAL A 217 13.95 -1.87 9.86
C VAL A 217 13.62 -3.04 8.92
N MET A 218 13.57 -2.81 7.61
CA MET A 218 13.20 -3.87 6.66
C MET A 218 14.21 -5.02 6.66
N LEU A 219 15.52 -4.75 6.65
CA LEU A 219 16.56 -5.77 6.65
C LEU A 219 16.56 -6.60 7.93
N SER A 220 16.25 -5.99 9.08
CA SER A 220 16.06 -6.73 10.34
C SER A 220 14.92 -7.76 10.28
N LEU A 221 14.02 -7.65 9.29
CA LEU A 221 12.89 -8.53 9.07
C LEU A 221 13.17 -9.63 8.02
N GLU A 222 14.35 -9.66 7.40
CA GLU A 222 14.74 -10.62 6.36
C GLU A 222 13.70 -10.72 5.21
N PRO A 223 13.41 -9.61 4.50
CA PRO A 223 12.34 -9.57 3.52
C PRO A 223 12.80 -10.25 2.22
N THR A 224 11.87 -10.90 1.52
CA THR A 224 12.13 -11.51 0.20
C THR A 224 12.47 -10.47 -0.88
N ALA A 225 11.99 -9.24 -0.71
CA ALA A 225 12.26 -8.07 -1.53
C ALA A 225 11.64 -6.83 -0.88
N ILE A 226 12.08 -5.64 -1.30
CA ILE A 226 11.60 -4.34 -0.80
C ILE A 226 11.13 -3.50 -1.99
N TRP A 227 9.87 -3.08 -1.99
CA TRP A 227 9.35 -2.11 -2.95
C TRP A 227 9.24 -0.74 -2.31
N THR A 228 9.55 0.30 -3.08
CA THR A 228 9.32 1.68 -2.70
C THR A 228 8.79 2.47 -3.90
N GLU A 229 8.01 3.52 -3.67
CA GLU A 229 7.51 4.39 -4.73
C GLU A 229 7.37 5.83 -4.24
N PRO A 230 7.68 6.84 -5.09
CA PRO A 230 7.39 8.22 -4.77
C PRO A 230 5.87 8.43 -4.76
N VAL A 231 5.40 9.37 -3.95
CA VAL A 231 3.97 9.69 -3.87
C VAL A 231 3.37 10.02 -5.25
N ASN A 232 2.16 9.56 -5.48
CA ASN A 232 1.42 9.84 -6.71
C ASN A 232 0.70 11.20 -6.62
N PRO A 233 0.87 12.13 -7.58
CA PRO A 233 0.26 13.46 -7.53
C PRO A 233 -1.20 13.48 -8.04
N ARG A 234 -1.84 12.33 -8.28
CA ARG A 234 -3.21 12.25 -8.79
C ARG A 234 -4.24 12.73 -7.77
N GLY A 235 -5.16 13.58 -8.23
CA GLY A 235 -6.28 14.04 -7.43
C GLY A 235 -5.87 15.07 -6.37
N PRO A 236 -6.72 15.30 -5.34
CA PRO A 236 -6.47 16.33 -4.33
C PRO A 236 -5.55 15.87 -3.19
N GLY A 237 -5.01 14.65 -3.23
CA GLY A 237 -4.34 14.05 -2.07
C GLY A 237 -3.19 14.87 -1.51
N LEU A 238 -2.27 15.34 -2.37
CA LEU A 238 -1.15 16.19 -1.93
C LEU A 238 -1.61 17.53 -1.33
N LYS A 239 -2.68 18.13 -1.88
CA LYS A 239 -3.28 19.35 -1.33
C LYS A 239 -3.81 19.07 0.08
N ASN A 240 -4.57 17.99 0.25
CA ASN A 240 -5.16 17.61 1.54
C ASN A 240 -4.07 17.33 2.59
N CYS A 241 -3.00 16.61 2.21
CA CYS A 241 -1.85 16.39 3.08
C CYS A 241 -1.23 17.71 3.53
N ALA A 242 -0.89 18.60 2.58
CA ALA A 242 -0.26 19.88 2.91
C ALA A 242 -1.13 20.75 3.84
N GLU A 243 -2.43 20.82 3.60
CA GLU A 243 -3.36 21.57 4.45
C GLU A 243 -3.46 21.00 5.86
N GLN A 244 -3.54 19.67 6.00
CA GLN A 244 -3.64 19.01 7.30
C GLN A 244 -2.33 19.08 8.09
N LEU A 245 -1.18 18.91 7.44
CA LEU A 245 0.12 19.08 8.06
C LEU A 245 0.32 20.51 8.59
N LYS A 246 -0.03 21.52 7.77
CA LYS A 246 0.06 22.92 8.18
C LYS A 246 -0.82 23.21 9.40
N ARG A 247 -2.03 22.66 9.47
CA ARG A 247 -2.95 22.80 10.62
C ARG A 247 -2.41 22.19 11.92
N HIS A 248 -1.54 21.19 11.81
CA HIS A 248 -0.92 20.50 12.96
C HIS A 248 0.52 20.98 13.23
N GLY A 249 0.96 22.09 12.63
CA GLY A 249 2.28 22.69 12.89
C GLY A 249 3.44 22.11 12.08
N PHE A 250 3.21 21.14 11.19
CA PHE A 250 4.21 20.54 10.30
C PHE A 250 4.42 21.39 9.04
N CYS A 251 4.83 22.65 9.23
CA CYS A 251 4.92 23.65 8.15
C CYS A 251 5.97 23.31 7.09
N HIS A 252 7.09 22.70 7.48
CA HIS A 252 8.15 22.31 6.54
C HIS A 252 7.66 21.21 5.60
N GLU A 253 7.13 20.13 6.15
CA GLU A 253 6.59 18.97 5.43
C GLU A 253 5.42 19.40 4.53
N ALA A 254 4.53 20.25 5.03
CA ALA A 254 3.45 20.85 4.25
C ALA A 254 3.98 21.60 3.02
N GLY A 255 5.06 22.37 3.19
CA GLY A 255 5.73 23.10 2.11
C GLY A 255 6.30 22.17 1.04
N GLN A 256 7.03 21.12 1.45
CA GLN A 256 7.62 20.13 0.55
C GLN A 256 6.55 19.37 -0.26
N ILE A 257 5.49 18.90 0.41
CA ILE A 257 4.37 18.21 -0.25
C ILE A 257 3.62 19.14 -1.21
N ASN A 258 3.41 20.40 -0.84
CA ASN A 258 2.73 21.35 -1.71
C ASN A 258 3.58 21.68 -2.95
N ALA A 259 4.91 21.74 -2.81
CA ALA A 259 5.82 22.08 -3.90
C ALA A 259 5.77 21.04 -5.04
N VAL A 260 5.70 19.75 -4.72
CA VAL A 260 5.65 18.66 -5.71
C VAL A 260 4.31 18.52 -6.43
N ARG A 261 3.34 19.41 -6.18
CA ARG A 261 2.12 19.54 -7.01
C ARG A 261 2.43 20.16 -8.37
N LYS A 262 3.54 20.91 -8.49
CA LYS A 262 4.04 21.44 -9.76
C LYS A 262 4.85 20.35 -10.48
N ARG A 263 4.59 20.15 -11.78
CA ARG A 263 5.20 19.08 -12.58
C ARG A 263 6.73 19.11 -12.56
N GLU A 264 7.34 20.29 -12.70
CA GLU A 264 8.80 20.43 -12.71
C GLU A 264 9.41 20.00 -11.37
N THR A 265 8.84 20.48 -10.25
CA THR A 265 9.30 20.10 -8.90
C THR A 265 9.07 18.61 -8.64
N TYR A 266 7.97 18.05 -9.11
CA TYR A 266 7.70 16.61 -9.01
C TYR A 266 8.78 15.78 -9.71
N GLN A 267 9.18 16.17 -10.92
CA GLN A 267 10.25 15.47 -11.66
C GLN A 267 11.59 15.53 -10.92
N LYS A 268 11.97 16.71 -10.39
CA LYS A 268 13.18 16.85 -9.56
C LYS A 268 13.11 16.00 -8.29
N TYR A 269 11.94 15.92 -7.66
CA TYR A 269 11.71 15.06 -6.51
C TYR A 269 11.88 13.57 -6.86
N VAL A 270 11.31 13.11 -7.97
CA VAL A 270 11.45 11.70 -8.42
C VAL A 270 12.91 11.37 -8.75
N ASP A 271 13.64 12.25 -9.45
CA ASP A 271 15.07 12.05 -9.74
C ASP A 271 15.90 11.93 -8.46
N ARG A 272 15.69 12.86 -7.51
CA ARG A 272 16.34 12.79 -6.18
C ARG A 272 15.97 11.52 -5.44
N PHE A 273 14.69 11.17 -5.43
CA PHE A 273 14.16 9.99 -4.75
C PHE A 273 14.85 8.70 -5.22
N ILE A 274 14.96 8.50 -6.53
CA ILE A 274 15.65 7.33 -7.10
C ILE A 274 17.11 7.30 -6.63
N LYS A 275 17.84 8.41 -6.77
CA LYS A 275 19.25 8.51 -6.37
C LYS A 275 19.44 8.22 -4.88
N THR A 276 18.60 8.79 -4.02
CA THR A 276 18.65 8.61 -2.56
C THR A 276 18.37 7.16 -2.18
N ALA A 277 17.28 6.57 -2.68
CA ALA A 277 16.90 5.19 -2.37
C ALA A 277 17.97 4.20 -2.82
N THR A 278 18.48 4.36 -4.05
CA THR A 278 19.56 3.52 -4.60
C THR A 278 20.85 3.64 -3.79
N SER A 279 21.25 4.85 -3.43
CA SER A 279 22.45 5.09 -2.61
C SER A 279 22.33 4.48 -1.21
N ALA A 280 21.18 4.67 -0.56
CA ALA A 280 20.92 4.11 0.76
C ALA A 280 20.94 2.57 0.77
N ALA A 281 20.43 1.94 -0.30
CA ALA A 281 20.47 0.49 -0.45
C ALA A 281 21.88 -0.05 -0.76
N ARG A 282 22.69 0.69 -1.53
CA ARG A 282 24.11 0.34 -1.76
C ARG A 282 24.91 0.35 -0.47
N HIS A 283 24.78 1.40 0.33
CA HIS A 283 25.49 1.50 1.62
C HIS A 283 25.14 0.35 2.57
N ARG A 284 23.98 -0.30 2.38
CA ARG A 284 23.49 -1.43 3.17
C ARG A 284 23.65 -2.78 2.48
N ASN A 285 24.31 -2.83 1.31
CA ASN A 285 24.48 -4.04 0.50
C ASN A 285 23.16 -4.78 0.22
N CYS A 286 22.07 -4.04 -0.05
CA CYS A 286 20.74 -4.61 -0.28
C CYS A 286 20.06 -4.12 -1.57
N LEU A 287 20.86 -3.64 -2.53
CA LEU A 287 20.36 -3.11 -3.80
C LEU A 287 19.60 -4.17 -4.61
N ASP A 288 20.00 -5.44 -4.50
CA ASP A 288 19.36 -6.61 -5.12
C ASP A 288 17.94 -6.88 -4.61
N LEU A 289 17.63 -6.49 -3.37
CA LEU A 289 16.30 -6.59 -2.80
C LEU A 289 15.37 -5.45 -3.23
N LEU A 290 15.94 -4.29 -3.59
CA LEU A 290 15.20 -3.05 -3.81
C LEU A 290 14.53 -2.99 -5.20
N LYS A 291 13.27 -2.55 -5.21
CA LYS A 291 12.47 -2.28 -6.41
C LYS A 291 11.80 -0.91 -6.29
N ILE A 292 12.29 0.07 -7.05
CA ILE A 292 11.79 1.45 -7.06
C ILE A 292 10.74 1.58 -8.17
N LEU A 293 9.46 1.71 -7.82
CA LEU A 293 8.38 1.80 -8.80
C LEU A 293 8.24 3.23 -9.30
N VAL A 294 8.43 3.47 -10.60
CA VAL A 294 8.37 4.82 -11.18
C VAL A 294 7.44 4.85 -12.39
N TYR A 295 6.41 5.71 -12.35
CA TYR A 295 5.38 5.82 -13.40
C TYR A 295 5.83 6.69 -14.59
N GLU A 296 7.04 6.44 -15.08
CA GLU A 296 7.68 7.07 -16.23
C GLU A 296 8.39 6.03 -17.10
N ASN A 297 8.95 6.45 -18.24
CA ASN A 297 9.61 5.59 -19.24
C ASN A 297 11.15 5.65 -19.19
N GLY A 298 11.72 6.29 -18.17
CA GLY A 298 13.17 6.38 -17.94
C GLY A 298 13.97 7.26 -18.92
N ARG A 299 13.43 7.66 -20.08
CA ARG A 299 14.20 8.31 -21.17
C ARG A 299 14.97 9.58 -20.76
N ASN A 300 14.49 10.30 -19.76
CA ASN A 300 15.08 11.56 -19.29
C ASN A 300 15.87 11.41 -17.98
N PHE A 301 15.95 10.21 -17.42
CA PHE A 301 16.70 9.96 -16.19
C PHE A 301 18.18 9.74 -16.52
N LYS A 302 19.07 10.44 -15.80
CA LYS A 302 20.53 10.42 -16.03
C LYS A 302 21.30 9.87 -14.83
N GLY A 303 20.72 8.90 -14.13
CA GLY A 303 21.33 8.24 -12.97
C GLY A 303 21.33 6.73 -13.13
N ASP A 304 21.88 6.05 -12.14
CA ASP A 304 21.75 4.60 -12.04
C ASP A 304 20.31 4.20 -11.68
N ASP A 305 19.74 3.35 -12.52
CA ASP A 305 18.37 2.88 -12.45
C ASP A 305 18.26 1.36 -12.26
N GLN A 306 19.34 0.68 -11.83
CA GLN A 306 19.36 -0.78 -11.65
C GLN A 306 18.20 -1.33 -10.80
N ALA A 307 17.81 -0.61 -9.74
CA ALA A 307 16.70 -0.98 -8.86
C ALA A 307 15.33 -0.47 -9.36
N VAL A 308 15.29 0.33 -10.43
CA VAL A 308 14.07 0.99 -10.91
C VAL A 308 13.24 0.06 -11.78
N VAL A 309 11.93 0.09 -11.56
CA VAL A 309 10.93 -0.55 -12.40
C VAL A 309 10.14 0.56 -13.09
N TRP A 310 10.48 0.82 -14.36
CA TRP A 310 9.80 1.81 -15.20
C TRP A 310 8.43 1.30 -15.67
N LEU A 311 7.36 2.04 -15.33
CA LEU A 311 5.96 1.62 -15.53
C LEU A 311 5.27 2.31 -16.72
N LYS A 312 6.00 2.99 -17.61
CA LYS A 312 5.48 3.42 -18.91
C LYS A 312 6.23 2.78 -20.07
#